data_AF-A0A9X4KKJ6-F1
#
_entry.id   AF-A0A9X4KKJ6-F1
#
_cell.length_a   1.000
_cell.length_b   1.000
_cell.length_c   1.000
_cell.angle_alpha   90.00
_cell.angle_beta   90.00
_cell.angle_gamma   90.00
#
_symmetry.space_group_name_H-M   'P 1'
#
loop_
_entity.id
_entity.type
_entity.pdbx_description
1 polymer ?
#
loop_
_entity_poly.entity_id
_entity_poly.type
_entity_poly.pdbx_seq_one_letter_code
_entity_poly.pdbx_strand_id
1 'polypeptide(L)'
;MADHMKLDGEWPALDWPQALKDALMPQTRESLQRMARLLRIYDWENEKDKDALIDGLAPVLADYAAESTALWDEERWALIRRLVKNNGLMAEPPQSGPVAYYLAERGIAFPGEVKGKKSLVMPTELVERFAKLEGLSGTPAQVKRNTEHIKLTQGLLYYYGILEEPELEARLIALTGETPEDGPDMFEVLVDALDFRAMYDLDEDGLFANLDVEEPQELLRIQQARGESAVSRVYQGRTAQSGRT
;
A
#
# COMPACT_ATOMS: atom_id res chain seq x y z
N MET A 1 -0.91 -13.53 -6.54
CA MET A 1 0.32 -12.89 -6.01
C MET A 1 1.46 -13.09 -6.99
N ALA A 2 2.18 -12.03 -7.34
CA ALA A 2 3.14 -12.06 -8.43
C ALA A 2 4.46 -12.75 -8.02
N ASP A 3 4.91 -13.66 -8.90
CA ASP A 3 6.13 -14.49 -8.83
C ASP A 3 7.44 -13.67 -8.96
N HIS A 4 7.48 -12.47 -8.39
CA HIS A 4 8.60 -11.52 -8.48
C HIS A 4 9.38 -11.43 -7.16
N MET A 5 9.01 -12.23 -6.17
CA MET A 5 9.47 -12.10 -4.78
C MET A 5 10.83 -12.76 -4.51
N LYS A 6 11.79 -12.60 -5.43
CA LYS A 6 13.19 -13.02 -5.22
C LYS A 6 14.13 -11.84 -5.35
N LEU A 7 14.52 -11.30 -4.19
CA LEU A 7 15.73 -10.46 -4.04
C LEU A 7 17.03 -11.27 -4.17
N ASP A 8 16.95 -12.56 -4.53
CA ASP A 8 18.09 -13.47 -4.64
C ASP A 8 18.99 -13.16 -5.86
N GLY A 9 18.68 -12.09 -6.61
CA GLY A 9 19.46 -11.58 -7.73
C GLY A 9 20.46 -10.48 -7.36
N GLU A 10 21.43 -10.24 -8.24
CA GLU A 10 22.39 -9.13 -8.13
C GLU A 10 21.66 -7.78 -8.26
N TRP A 11 21.98 -6.85 -7.36
CA TRP A 11 21.43 -5.50 -7.40
C TRP A 11 22.22 -4.69 -8.44
N PRO A 12 21.55 -3.92 -9.33
CA PRO A 12 22.25 -3.15 -10.34
C PRO A 12 23.10 -2.06 -9.67
N ALA A 13 24.25 -1.74 -10.26
CA ALA A 13 25.00 -0.55 -9.85
C ALA A 13 24.14 0.70 -10.11
N LEU A 14 24.06 1.58 -9.10
CA LEU A 14 23.35 2.86 -9.20
C LEU A 14 24.27 4.01 -8.82
N ASP A 15 24.08 5.12 -9.52
CA ASP A 15 24.65 6.40 -9.14
C ASP A 15 23.81 7.04 -8.02
N TRP A 16 24.46 7.89 -7.23
CA TRP A 16 23.78 8.75 -6.27
C TRP A 16 24.55 10.07 -6.12
N PRO A 17 23.88 11.24 -6.23
CA PRO A 17 22.47 11.42 -6.57
C PRO A 17 22.15 11.00 -8.02
N GLN A 18 20.88 10.69 -8.30
CA GLN A 18 20.40 10.24 -9.62
C GLN A 18 19.12 11.00 -10.00
N ALA A 19 19.00 11.37 -11.28
CA ALA A 19 17.77 11.96 -11.83
C ALA A 19 16.69 10.89 -12.04
N LEU A 20 15.41 11.28 -11.96
CA LEU A 20 14.30 10.35 -12.09
C LEU A 20 14.32 9.63 -13.44
N LYS A 21 14.57 10.35 -14.53
CA LYS A 21 14.65 9.75 -15.87
C LYS A 21 15.69 8.64 -15.95
N ASP A 22 16.86 8.84 -15.34
CA ASP A 22 17.93 7.84 -15.31
C ASP A 22 17.55 6.60 -14.48
N ALA A 23 16.72 6.78 -13.44
CA ALA A 23 16.20 5.67 -12.63
C ALA A 23 15.09 4.86 -13.34
N LEU A 24 14.33 5.51 -14.24
CA LEU A 24 13.28 4.87 -15.05
C LEU A 24 13.84 4.13 -16.27
N MET A 25 14.91 4.63 -16.89
CA MET A 25 15.56 4.01 -18.05
C MET A 25 15.85 2.50 -17.93
N PRO A 26 16.39 1.96 -16.82
CA PRO A 26 16.65 0.53 -16.69
C PRO A 26 15.39 -0.31 -16.48
N GLN A 27 14.24 0.28 -16.16
CA GLN A 27 13.00 -0.46 -15.90
C GLN A 27 12.45 -1.10 -17.18
N THR A 28 11.76 -2.24 -17.05
CA THR A 28 11.02 -2.82 -18.18
C THR A 28 9.79 -1.98 -18.48
N ARG A 29 9.31 -2.04 -19.74
CA ARG A 29 8.07 -1.35 -20.13
C ARG A 29 6.90 -1.81 -19.27
N GLU A 30 6.81 -3.10 -18.98
CA GLU A 30 5.77 -3.70 -18.15
C GLU A 30 5.82 -3.16 -16.70
N SER A 31 7.02 -2.94 -16.16
CA SER A 31 7.20 -2.33 -14.83
C SER A 31 6.77 -0.87 -14.81
N LEU A 32 7.12 -0.11 -15.86
CA LEU A 32 6.69 1.29 -16.01
C LEU A 32 5.16 1.40 -16.18
N GLN A 33 4.55 0.51 -16.95
CA GLN A 33 3.08 0.46 -17.07
C GLN A 33 2.41 0.08 -15.75
N ARG A 34 3.00 -0.86 -15.00
CA ARG A 34 2.52 -1.21 -13.65
C ARG A 34 2.60 0.00 -12.72
N MET A 35 3.71 0.73 -12.76
CA MET A 35 3.90 1.96 -11.99
C MET A 35 2.85 3.03 -12.32
N ALA A 36 2.58 3.24 -13.60
CA ALA A 36 1.50 4.13 -14.05
C ALA A 36 0.15 3.73 -13.46
N ARG A 37 -0.21 2.43 -13.48
CA ARG A 37 -1.48 1.93 -12.91
C ARG A 37 -1.56 2.13 -11.40
N LEU A 38 -0.50 1.75 -10.67
CA LEU A 38 -0.43 1.87 -9.21
C LEU A 38 -0.54 3.32 -8.76
N LEU A 39 0.08 4.24 -9.51
CA LEU A 39 0.00 5.68 -9.26
C LEU A 39 -1.22 6.35 -9.91
N ARG A 40 -2.12 5.59 -10.55
CA ARG A 40 -3.32 6.10 -11.23
C ARG A 40 -3.03 7.15 -12.32
N ILE A 41 -1.88 7.03 -12.99
CA ILE A 41 -1.46 7.86 -14.13
C ILE A 41 -2.00 7.21 -15.42
N TYR A 42 -3.32 7.30 -15.63
CA TYR A 42 -4.02 6.56 -16.68
C TYR A 42 -3.62 6.94 -18.11
N ASP A 43 -3.12 8.16 -18.33
CA ASP A 43 -2.70 8.62 -19.67
C ASP A 43 -1.60 7.75 -20.29
N TRP A 44 -0.80 7.07 -19.44
CA TRP A 44 0.39 6.34 -19.87
C TRP A 44 0.32 4.82 -19.63
N GLU A 45 -0.71 4.30 -18.97
CA GLU A 45 -0.77 2.91 -18.51
C GLU A 45 -0.76 1.86 -19.64
N ASN A 46 -1.14 2.27 -20.86
CA ASN A 46 -1.27 1.42 -22.03
C ASN A 46 -0.25 1.76 -23.14
N GLU A 47 0.68 2.69 -22.89
CA GLU A 47 1.69 3.11 -23.85
C GLU A 47 2.64 1.94 -24.20
N LYS A 48 2.86 1.73 -25.50
CA LYS A 48 3.64 0.60 -26.04
C LYS A 48 5.10 0.99 -26.31
N ASP A 49 5.37 2.27 -26.53
CA ASP A 49 6.72 2.77 -26.70
C ASP A 49 7.35 3.09 -25.33
N LYS A 50 8.47 2.43 -25.01
CA LYS A 50 9.12 2.57 -23.69
C LYS A 50 9.66 3.98 -23.47
N ASP A 51 10.22 4.61 -24.49
CA ASP A 51 10.84 5.93 -24.37
C ASP A 51 9.76 7.01 -24.20
N ALA A 52 8.67 6.92 -24.97
CA ALA A 52 7.49 7.76 -24.80
C ALA A 52 6.86 7.60 -23.41
N LEU A 53 6.78 6.36 -22.90
CA LEU A 53 6.29 6.08 -21.54
C LEU A 53 7.17 6.74 -20.47
N ILE A 54 8.50 6.67 -20.59
CA ILE A 54 9.43 7.35 -19.68
C ILE A 54 9.24 8.88 -19.74
N ASP A 55 9.19 9.44 -20.96
CA ASP A 55 9.02 10.87 -21.18
C ASP A 55 7.68 11.40 -20.67
N GLY A 56 6.64 10.56 -20.70
CA GLY A 56 5.33 10.84 -20.13
C GLY A 56 5.26 10.75 -18.61
N LEU A 57 5.92 9.77 -18.01
CA LEU A 57 5.91 9.55 -16.56
C LEU A 57 6.82 10.52 -15.80
N ALA A 58 8.04 10.73 -16.28
CA ALA A 58 9.06 11.49 -15.53
C ALA A 58 8.59 12.89 -15.06
N PRO A 59 7.83 13.68 -15.84
CA PRO A 59 7.38 15.00 -15.40
C PRO A 59 6.33 14.99 -14.30
N VAL A 60 5.54 13.92 -14.17
CA VAL A 60 4.37 13.88 -13.27
C VAL A 60 4.55 12.94 -12.08
N LEU A 61 5.43 11.94 -12.22
CA LEU A 61 5.55 10.83 -11.27
C LEU A 61 5.84 11.30 -9.83
N ALA A 62 6.65 12.36 -9.65
CA ALA A 62 6.97 12.85 -8.32
C ALA A 62 5.71 13.35 -7.57
N ASP A 63 4.80 14.01 -8.26
CA ASP A 63 3.56 14.52 -7.69
C ASP A 63 2.60 13.38 -7.35
N TYR A 64 2.36 12.47 -8.29
CA TYR A 64 1.49 11.31 -8.06
C TYR A 64 2.03 10.36 -6.98
N ALA A 65 3.35 10.15 -6.93
CA ALA A 65 3.98 9.40 -5.85
C ALA A 65 3.77 10.08 -4.48
N ALA A 66 3.89 11.41 -4.42
CA ALA A 66 3.63 12.16 -3.20
C ALA A 66 2.13 12.12 -2.80
N GLU A 67 1.21 12.13 -3.75
CA GLU A 67 -0.24 11.99 -3.50
C GLU A 67 -0.60 10.61 -2.95
N SER A 68 0.05 9.54 -3.43
CA SER A 68 -0.16 8.17 -2.92
C SER A 68 0.09 8.02 -1.42
N THR A 69 0.84 8.95 -0.81
CA THR A 69 1.12 8.94 0.63
C THR A 69 -0.11 9.15 1.50
N ALA A 70 -1.23 9.59 0.91
CA ALA A 70 -2.52 9.66 1.60
C ALA A 70 -2.95 8.30 2.18
N LEU A 71 -2.54 7.19 1.56
CA LEU A 71 -2.88 5.82 1.99
C LEU A 71 -1.91 5.25 3.03
N TRP A 72 -0.85 5.98 3.39
CA TRP A 72 0.26 5.43 4.15
C TRP A 72 0.04 5.43 5.66
N ASP A 73 0.73 4.50 6.30
CA ASP A 73 0.84 4.35 7.74
C ASP A 73 2.17 4.91 8.27
N GLU A 74 2.36 4.87 9.58
CA GLU A 74 3.53 5.41 10.25
C GLU A 74 4.84 4.74 9.81
N GLU A 75 4.84 3.44 9.48
CA GLU A 75 6.03 2.73 9.04
C GLU A 75 6.53 3.26 7.68
N ARG A 76 5.63 3.34 6.69
CA ARG A 76 5.93 3.90 5.36
C ARG A 76 6.30 5.38 5.43
N TRP A 77 5.59 6.15 6.25
CA TRP A 77 5.90 7.57 6.46
C TRP A 77 7.28 7.79 7.08
N ALA A 78 7.66 6.99 8.08
CA ALA A 78 8.99 7.04 8.69
C ALA A 78 10.10 6.61 7.73
N LEU A 79 9.81 5.68 6.80
CA LEU A 79 10.74 5.25 5.77
C LEU A 79 11.10 6.39 4.82
N ILE A 80 10.10 7.10 4.30
CA ILE A 80 10.32 8.22 3.39
C ILE A 80 10.98 9.41 4.07
N ARG A 81 10.61 9.70 5.32
CA ARG A 81 11.30 10.75 6.10
C ARG A 81 12.80 10.46 6.21
N ARG A 82 13.19 9.20 6.42
CA ARG A 82 14.60 8.79 6.46
C ARG A 82 15.29 8.97 5.10
N LEU A 83 14.64 8.56 4.00
CA LEU A 83 15.18 8.76 2.65
C LEU A 83 15.41 10.24 2.34
N VAL A 84 14.41 11.10 2.56
CA VAL A 84 14.51 12.55 2.33
C VAL A 84 15.60 13.18 3.20
N LYS A 85 15.65 12.83 4.49
CA LYS A 85 16.68 13.34 5.43
C LYS A 85 18.11 12.98 4.98
N ASN A 86 18.27 11.83 4.32
CA ASN A 86 19.55 11.36 3.80
C ASN A 86 19.73 11.68 2.31
N ASN A 87 19.05 12.73 1.81
CA ASN A 87 19.16 13.20 0.44
C ASN A 87 18.94 12.09 -0.60
N GLY A 88 17.95 11.26 -0.34
CA GLY A 88 17.51 10.16 -1.20
C GLY A 88 18.29 8.85 -1.06
N LEU A 89 19.27 8.75 -0.17
CA LEU A 89 20.04 7.52 0.02
C LEU A 89 19.66 6.80 1.32
N MET A 90 19.32 5.52 1.21
CA MET A 90 19.24 4.62 2.36
C MET A 90 20.20 3.46 2.14
N ALA A 91 21.38 3.55 2.75
CA ALA A 91 22.31 2.43 2.82
C ALA A 91 21.74 1.35 3.74
N GLU A 92 21.98 0.08 3.39
CA GLU A 92 21.52 -1.08 4.17
C GLU A 92 20.01 -1.03 4.43
N PRO A 93 19.19 -1.02 3.36
CA PRO A 93 17.74 -0.98 3.50
C PRO A 93 17.23 -2.20 4.28
N PRO A 94 16.00 -2.14 4.84
CA PRO A 94 15.39 -3.27 5.51
C PRO A 94 15.54 -4.54 4.66
N GLN A 95 15.95 -5.65 5.27
CA GLN A 95 16.27 -6.88 4.53
C GLN A 95 15.06 -7.50 3.80
N SER A 96 13.85 -7.01 4.06
CA SER A 96 12.64 -7.46 3.38
C SER A 96 12.59 -6.92 1.94
N GLY A 97 12.73 -7.82 0.97
CA GLY A 97 12.45 -7.57 -0.44
C GLY A 97 11.14 -6.86 -0.75
N PRO A 98 10.02 -7.24 -0.10
CA PRO A 98 8.73 -6.59 -0.35
C PRO A 98 8.77 -5.06 -0.25
N VAL A 99 9.47 -4.50 0.75
CA VAL A 99 9.57 -3.05 0.95
C VAL A 99 10.30 -2.36 -0.21
N ALA A 100 11.41 -2.93 -0.66
CA ALA A 100 12.18 -2.38 -1.77
C ALA A 100 11.37 -2.43 -3.08
N TYR A 101 10.66 -3.53 -3.33
CA TYR A 101 9.79 -3.66 -4.50
C TYR A 101 8.58 -2.72 -4.43
N TYR A 102 7.92 -2.61 -3.28
CA TYR A 102 6.82 -1.68 -3.08
C TYR A 102 7.18 -0.25 -3.48
N LEU A 103 8.35 0.24 -3.04
CA LEU A 103 8.84 1.57 -3.39
C LEU A 103 9.22 1.69 -4.86
N ALA A 104 9.85 0.66 -5.44
CA ALA A 104 10.27 0.66 -6.82
C ALA A 104 9.08 0.62 -7.78
N GLU A 105 8.07 -0.20 -7.51
CA GLU A 105 6.84 -0.30 -8.30
C GLU A 105 6.01 0.98 -8.26
N ARG A 106 6.17 1.81 -7.22
CA ARG A 106 5.54 3.13 -7.11
C ARG A 106 6.47 4.28 -7.54
N GLY A 107 7.64 3.97 -8.12
CA GLY A 107 8.58 4.98 -8.64
C GLY A 107 9.23 5.87 -7.57
N ILE A 108 9.16 5.49 -6.30
CA ILE A 108 9.60 6.32 -5.18
C ILE A 108 11.09 6.14 -4.90
N ALA A 109 11.56 4.90 -4.84
CA ALA A 109 12.97 4.59 -4.61
C ALA A 109 13.33 3.24 -5.24
N PHE A 110 14.54 3.15 -5.77
CA PHE A 110 15.01 2.01 -6.54
C PHE A 110 16.12 1.26 -5.79
N PRO A 111 16.03 -0.08 -5.67
CA PRO A 111 17.10 -0.88 -5.09
C PRO A 111 18.29 -0.97 -6.04
N GLY A 112 19.50 -0.79 -5.50
CA GLY A 112 20.74 -0.95 -6.24
C GLY A 112 21.98 -0.82 -5.36
N GLU A 113 23.16 -1.00 -5.96
CA GLU A 113 24.43 -0.87 -5.26
C GLU A 113 25.04 0.51 -5.49
N VAL A 114 25.23 1.25 -4.39
CA VAL A 114 25.95 2.52 -4.39
C VAL A 114 27.29 2.28 -3.70
N LYS A 115 28.40 2.44 -4.43
CA LYS A 115 29.77 2.20 -3.92
C LYS A 115 29.94 0.81 -3.29
N GLY A 116 29.37 -0.23 -3.92
CA GLY A 116 29.44 -1.62 -3.46
C GLY A 116 28.58 -1.94 -2.23
N LYS A 117 27.62 -1.07 -1.88
CA LYS A 117 26.67 -1.30 -0.79
C LYS A 117 25.24 -1.31 -1.31
N LYS A 118 24.49 -2.36 -0.97
CA LYS A 118 23.04 -2.43 -1.18
C LYS A 118 22.36 -1.21 -0.54
N SER A 119 21.66 -0.46 -1.38
CA SER A 119 21.06 0.82 -1.03
C SER A 119 19.72 0.99 -1.73
N LEU A 120 18.80 1.76 -1.13
CA LEU A 120 17.67 2.35 -1.85
C LEU A 120 18.03 3.77 -2.26
N VAL A 121 17.76 4.11 -3.52
CA VAL A 121 18.02 5.42 -4.09
C VAL A 121 16.69 6.04 -4.54
N MET A 122 16.30 7.12 -3.87
CA MET A 122 15.20 8.00 -4.27
C MET A 122 15.77 9.07 -5.22
N PRO A 123 15.21 9.24 -6.43
CA PRO A 123 15.67 10.26 -7.37
C PRO A 123 15.54 11.68 -6.84
N THR A 124 16.35 12.60 -7.34
CA THR A 124 16.43 13.99 -6.84
C THR A 124 15.09 14.73 -6.86
N GLU A 125 14.30 14.53 -7.90
CA GLU A 125 13.00 15.14 -8.11
C GLU A 125 12.01 14.67 -7.02
N LEU A 126 12.10 13.40 -6.62
CA LEU A 126 11.30 12.83 -5.54
C LEU A 126 11.77 13.38 -4.19
N VAL A 127 13.08 13.48 -3.95
CA VAL A 127 13.61 14.09 -2.72
C VAL A 127 13.08 15.51 -2.56
N GLU A 128 13.16 16.33 -3.60
CA GLU A 128 12.67 17.71 -3.59
C GLU A 128 11.16 17.79 -3.38
N ARG A 129 10.39 16.91 -4.05
CA ARG A 129 8.93 16.91 -3.94
C ARG A 129 8.44 16.44 -2.58
N PHE A 130 9.04 15.39 -2.04
CA PHE A 130 8.68 14.85 -0.73
C PHE A 130 9.12 15.79 0.39
N ALA A 131 10.26 16.47 0.27
CA ALA A 131 10.70 17.46 1.26
C ALA A 131 9.70 18.62 1.45
N LYS A 132 8.84 18.87 0.46
CA LYS A 132 7.78 19.89 0.50
C LYS A 132 6.45 19.37 1.07
N LEU A 133 6.35 18.08 1.42
CA LEU A 133 5.13 17.53 2.03
C LEU A 133 4.87 18.17 3.39
N GLU A 134 3.64 18.61 3.58
CA GLU A 134 3.19 19.14 4.86
C GLU A 134 3.29 18.07 5.95
N GLY A 135 3.83 18.45 7.11
CA GLY A 135 3.95 17.55 8.24
C GLY A 135 5.03 16.47 8.11
N LEU A 136 5.91 16.49 7.09
CA LEU A 136 7.00 15.51 6.95
C LEU A 136 7.92 15.45 8.18
N SER A 137 8.11 16.56 8.90
CA SER A 137 8.88 16.61 10.15
C SER A 137 8.23 15.83 11.30
N GLY A 138 6.90 15.67 11.26
CA GLY A 138 6.10 14.91 12.22
C GLY A 138 5.34 13.77 11.56
N THR A 139 4.25 13.34 12.19
CA THR A 139 3.34 12.35 11.63
C THR A 139 1.97 13.01 11.43
N PRO A 140 1.51 13.19 10.17
CA PRO A 140 0.20 13.73 9.85
C PRO A 140 -0.93 12.93 10.52
N ALA A 141 -2.06 13.59 10.82
CA ALA A 141 -3.22 12.93 11.42
C ALA A 141 -3.72 11.76 10.55
N GLN A 142 -3.76 11.96 9.23
CA GLN A 142 -4.13 10.91 8.27
C GLN A 142 -3.28 9.64 8.41
N VAL A 143 -1.97 9.81 8.57
CA VAL A 143 -1.03 8.69 8.71
C VAL A 143 -1.30 7.90 10.01
N LYS A 144 -1.66 8.60 11.10
CA LYS A 144 -2.02 7.97 12.36
C LYS A 144 -3.32 7.18 12.24
N ARG A 145 -4.34 7.77 11.61
CA ARG A 145 -5.62 7.11 11.29
C ARG A 145 -5.40 5.82 10.53
N ASN A 146 -4.66 5.87 9.42
CA ASN A 146 -4.36 4.69 8.61
C ASN A 146 -3.64 3.60 9.42
N THR A 147 -2.70 4.01 10.28
CA THR A 147 -1.98 3.10 11.19
C THR A 147 -2.93 2.41 12.17
N GLU A 148 -3.89 3.14 12.73
CA GLU A 148 -4.90 2.60 13.63
C GLU A 148 -5.81 1.60 12.91
N HIS A 149 -6.31 1.94 11.73
CA HIS A 149 -7.14 1.04 10.92
C HIS A 149 -6.42 -0.27 10.61
N ILE A 150 -5.17 -0.21 10.14
CA ILE A 150 -4.38 -1.42 9.84
C ILE A 150 -4.20 -2.29 11.10
N LYS A 151 -3.87 -1.69 12.25
CA LYS A 151 -3.69 -2.42 13.52
C LYS A 151 -5.00 -3.02 14.04
N LEU A 152 -6.10 -2.29 13.95
CA LEU A 152 -7.41 -2.79 14.35
C LEU A 152 -7.86 -3.93 13.45
N THR A 153 -7.65 -3.85 12.13
CA THR A 153 -7.91 -4.95 11.20
C THR A 153 -7.12 -6.20 11.59
N GLN A 154 -5.82 -6.07 11.85
CA GLN A 154 -5.01 -7.21 12.33
C GLN A 154 -5.55 -7.81 13.63
N GLY A 155 -5.91 -6.98 14.61
CA GLY A 155 -6.48 -7.43 15.88
C GLY A 155 -7.84 -8.11 15.72
N LEU A 156 -8.70 -7.57 14.85
CA LEU A 156 -9.99 -8.15 14.51
C LEU A 156 -9.82 -9.51 13.83
N LEU A 157 -8.94 -9.62 12.84
CA LEU A 157 -8.68 -10.88 12.15
C LEU A 157 -7.99 -11.90 13.06
N TYR A 158 -7.11 -11.46 13.96
CA TYR A 158 -6.54 -12.35 14.99
C TYR A 158 -7.63 -12.95 15.89
N TYR A 159 -8.65 -12.16 16.24
CA TYR A 159 -9.75 -12.62 17.10
C TYR A 159 -10.80 -13.45 16.36
N TYR A 160 -11.24 -12.99 15.19
CA TYR A 160 -12.34 -13.60 14.42
C TYR A 160 -11.85 -14.65 13.41
N GLY A 161 -10.55 -14.71 13.13
CA GLY A 161 -9.97 -15.53 12.05
C GLY A 161 -10.22 -14.92 10.68
N ILE A 162 -11.47 -14.63 10.35
CA ILE A 162 -11.90 -14.09 9.05
C ILE A 162 -13.01 -13.06 9.23
N LEU A 163 -13.11 -12.11 8.30
CA LEU A 163 -14.20 -11.14 8.22
C LEU A 163 -14.46 -10.77 6.75
N GLU A 164 -15.73 -10.70 6.36
CA GLU A 164 -16.13 -10.08 5.09
C GLU A 164 -15.96 -8.56 5.18
N GLU A 165 -15.62 -7.90 4.06
CA GLU A 165 -15.37 -6.45 3.99
C GLU A 165 -16.45 -5.59 4.69
N PRO A 166 -17.77 -5.78 4.46
CA PRO A 166 -18.79 -4.95 5.13
C PRO A 166 -18.83 -5.16 6.65
N GLU A 167 -18.48 -6.37 7.12
CA GLU A 167 -18.41 -6.67 8.55
C GLU A 167 -17.17 -6.05 9.19
N LEU A 168 -16.02 -6.12 8.50
CA LEU A 168 -14.79 -5.46 8.93
C LEU A 168 -15.00 -3.94 9.05
N GLU A 169 -15.58 -3.32 8.02
CA GLU A 169 -15.90 -1.89 8.03
C GLU A 169 -16.81 -1.51 9.19
N ALA A 170 -17.92 -2.21 9.38
CA ALA A 170 -18.85 -1.92 10.47
C ALA A 170 -18.17 -2.01 11.85
N ARG A 171 -17.24 -2.95 12.03
CA ARG A 171 -16.49 -3.13 13.28
C ARG A 171 -15.46 -2.03 13.49
N LEU A 172 -14.77 -1.61 12.44
CA LEU A 172 -13.80 -0.51 12.51
C LEU A 172 -14.51 0.81 12.85
N ILE A 173 -15.60 1.14 12.16
CA ILE A 173 -16.45 2.30 12.47
C ILE A 173 -16.91 2.27 13.93
N ALA A 174 -17.33 1.11 14.44
CA ALA A 174 -17.77 0.98 15.83
C ALA A 174 -16.63 1.17 16.86
N LEU A 175 -15.37 0.87 16.49
CA LEU A 175 -14.21 0.98 17.36
C LEU A 175 -13.59 2.39 17.33
N THR A 176 -13.54 3.03 16.17
CA THR A 176 -12.90 4.33 15.98
C THR A 176 -13.89 5.49 16.08
N GLY A 177 -15.17 5.25 15.76
CA GLY A 177 -16.18 6.29 15.60
C GLY A 177 -16.04 7.08 14.29
N GLU A 178 -15.12 6.69 13.42
CA GLU A 178 -14.87 7.35 12.13
C GLU A 178 -15.83 6.84 11.06
N THR A 179 -16.13 7.69 10.08
CA THR A 179 -16.96 7.35 8.91
C THR A 179 -16.12 7.39 7.62
N PRO A 180 -16.65 6.86 6.50
CA PRO A 180 -15.95 6.89 5.21
C PRO A 180 -15.57 8.31 4.74
N GLU A 181 -16.25 9.35 5.23
CA GLU A 181 -15.98 10.75 4.88
C GLU A 181 -14.77 11.36 5.64
N ASP A 182 -14.28 10.71 6.70
CA ASP A 182 -13.20 11.25 7.55
C ASP A 182 -11.80 11.10 6.94
N GLY A 183 -11.66 10.42 5.80
CA GLY A 183 -10.38 10.25 5.14
C GLY A 183 -10.46 9.46 3.82
N PRO A 184 -9.31 8.98 3.31
CA PRO A 184 -9.25 8.04 2.22
C PRO A 184 -10.05 6.78 2.53
N ASP A 185 -10.48 6.15 1.44
CA ASP A 185 -11.18 4.88 1.45
C ASP A 185 -10.39 3.85 2.26
N MET A 186 -11.08 3.23 3.21
CA MET A 186 -10.47 2.33 4.16
C MET A 186 -9.95 1.06 3.47
N PHE A 187 -10.69 0.55 2.49
CA PHE A 187 -10.29 -0.62 1.74
C PHE A 187 -9.03 -0.32 0.92
N GLU A 188 -8.95 0.84 0.28
CA GLU A 188 -7.72 1.29 -0.41
C GLU A 188 -6.51 1.36 0.54
N VAL A 189 -6.69 1.88 1.75
CA VAL A 189 -5.62 1.92 2.77
C VAL A 189 -5.15 0.52 3.15
N LEU A 190 -6.08 -0.41 3.37
CA LEU A 190 -5.80 -1.78 3.78
C LEU A 190 -5.13 -2.58 2.66
N VAL A 191 -5.58 -2.43 1.41
CA VAL A 191 -4.98 -3.07 0.24
C VAL A 191 -3.59 -2.52 -0.05
N ASP A 192 -3.40 -1.20 -0.03
CA ASP A 192 -2.08 -0.59 -0.26
C ASP A 192 -1.08 -0.97 0.86
N ALA A 193 -1.55 -1.17 2.09
CA ALA A 193 -0.71 -1.67 3.18
C ALA A 193 -0.32 -3.15 3.00
N LEU A 194 -1.20 -3.99 2.45
CA LEU A 194 -0.89 -5.38 2.12
C LEU A 194 0.22 -5.50 1.07
N ASP A 195 0.20 -4.65 0.05
CA ASP A 195 1.25 -4.59 -0.97
C ASP A 195 2.62 -4.28 -0.35
N PHE A 196 2.65 -3.45 0.70
CA PHE A 196 3.88 -3.13 1.43
C PHE A 196 4.36 -4.29 2.29
N ARG A 197 3.42 -4.97 2.95
CA ARG A 197 3.70 -6.10 3.84
C ARG A 197 2.49 -7.01 3.95
N ALA A 198 2.69 -8.31 3.72
CA ALA A 198 1.67 -9.31 4.01
C ALA A 198 1.37 -9.33 5.53
N MET A 199 0.13 -8.99 5.88
CA MET A 199 -0.37 -8.91 7.27
C MET A 199 -1.62 -9.77 7.48
N TYR A 200 -2.35 -10.02 6.41
CA TYR A 200 -3.56 -10.84 6.30
C TYR A 200 -3.71 -11.23 4.83
N ASP A 201 -4.57 -12.20 4.55
CA ASP A 201 -4.99 -12.55 3.21
C ASP A 201 -6.28 -11.80 2.85
N LEU A 202 -6.43 -11.51 1.57
CA LEU A 202 -7.62 -10.90 0.97
C LEU A 202 -7.90 -11.64 -0.33
N ASP A 203 -9.10 -12.20 -0.47
CA ASP A 203 -9.54 -12.83 -1.71
C ASP A 203 -10.32 -11.87 -2.64
N GLU A 204 -10.70 -12.38 -3.81
CA GLU A 204 -11.40 -11.61 -4.84
C GLU A 204 -12.83 -11.21 -4.43
N ASP A 205 -13.41 -11.89 -3.43
CA ASP A 205 -14.77 -11.65 -2.93
C ASP A 205 -14.79 -10.67 -1.73
N GLY A 206 -13.63 -10.12 -1.35
CA GLY A 206 -13.52 -9.19 -0.23
C GLY A 206 -13.49 -9.89 1.14
N LEU A 207 -13.13 -11.17 1.20
CA LEU A 207 -12.92 -11.89 2.45
C LEU A 207 -11.50 -11.63 2.97
N PHE A 208 -11.43 -11.00 4.14
CA PHE A 208 -10.19 -10.82 4.88
C PHE A 208 -9.96 -12.01 5.81
N ALA A 209 -8.74 -12.54 5.83
CA ALA A 209 -8.36 -13.66 6.67
C ALA A 209 -7.04 -13.43 7.39
N ASN A 210 -6.95 -13.84 8.66
CA ASN A 210 -5.67 -13.94 9.34
C ASN A 210 -4.78 -14.97 8.62
N LEU A 211 -3.48 -14.67 8.52
CA LEU A 211 -2.50 -15.51 7.81
C LEU A 211 -2.40 -16.94 8.36
N ASP A 212 -2.80 -17.17 9.62
CA ASP A 212 -2.79 -18.49 10.24
C ASP A 212 -4.04 -19.33 9.90
N VAL A 213 -4.98 -18.81 9.10
CA VAL A 213 -6.19 -19.53 8.69
C VAL A 213 -5.94 -20.33 7.40
N GLU A 214 -5.85 -21.65 7.52
CA GLU A 214 -5.55 -22.54 6.39
C GLU A 214 -6.69 -22.65 5.35
N GLU A 215 -7.95 -22.66 5.80
CA GLU A 215 -9.12 -22.80 4.94
C GLU A 215 -10.17 -21.69 5.21
N PRO A 216 -9.91 -20.43 4.77
CA PRO A 216 -10.78 -19.28 5.08
C PRO A 216 -12.24 -19.49 4.68
N GLN A 217 -12.46 -20.09 3.51
CA GLN A 217 -13.79 -20.33 2.96
C GLN A 217 -14.59 -21.39 3.74
N GLU A 218 -13.92 -22.40 4.32
CA GLU A 218 -14.59 -23.37 5.19
C GLU A 218 -14.90 -22.78 6.56
N LEU A 219 -13.97 -21.99 7.11
CA LEU A 219 -14.22 -21.26 8.36
C LEU A 219 -15.42 -20.31 8.23
N LEU A 220 -15.58 -19.66 7.09
CA LEU A 220 -16.73 -18.79 6.81
C LEU A 220 -18.05 -19.55 6.88
N ARG A 221 -18.11 -20.73 6.25
CA ARG A 221 -19.30 -21.60 6.31
C ARG A 221 -19.64 -22.00 7.74
N ILE A 222 -18.62 -22.33 8.55
CA ILE A 222 -18.81 -22.69 9.96
C ILE A 222 -19.37 -21.51 10.76
N GLN A 223 -18.82 -20.30 10.59
CA GLN A 223 -19.30 -19.10 11.28
C GLN A 223 -20.74 -18.74 10.90
N GLN A 224 -21.05 -18.83 9.60
CA GLN A 224 -22.41 -18.60 9.09
C GLN A 224 -23.39 -19.63 9.68
N ALA A 225 -23.01 -20.91 9.76
CA ALA A 225 -23.84 -21.97 10.35
C ALA A 225 -24.10 -21.77 11.86
N ARG A 226 -23.18 -21.10 12.58
CA ARG A 226 -23.32 -20.77 14.01
C ARG A 226 -24.09 -19.47 14.26
N GLY A 227 -24.42 -18.71 13.21
CA GLY A 227 -25.05 -17.40 13.34
C GLY A 227 -24.13 -16.33 13.96
N GLU A 228 -22.82 -16.52 13.80
CA GLU A 228 -21.78 -15.62 14.33
C GLU A 228 -21.46 -14.46 13.39
N SER A 229 -21.84 -14.55 12.10
CA SER A 229 -21.73 -13.44 11.13
C SER A 229 -22.71 -12.31 11.47
N ALA A 230 -22.19 -11.10 11.64
CA ALA A 230 -22.97 -9.92 12.07
C ALA A 230 -24.05 -9.51 11.04
N VAL A 231 -23.86 -9.87 9.79
CA VAL A 231 -24.76 -9.55 8.66
C VAL A 231 -26.17 -10.13 8.85
N SER A 232 -26.29 -11.29 9.51
CA SER A 232 -27.59 -11.93 9.81
C SER A 232 -28.45 -11.10 10.79
N ARG A 233 -27.84 -10.43 11.77
CA ARG A 233 -28.58 -9.66 12.79
C ARG A 233 -28.96 -8.25 12.33
N VAL A 234 -28.16 -7.61 11.48
CA VAL A 234 -28.44 -6.25 10.99
C VAL A 234 -29.60 -6.24 9.99
N TYR A 235 -29.72 -7.27 9.13
CA TYR A 235 -30.83 -7.36 8.17
C TYR A 235 -32.17 -7.84 8.77
N GLN A 236 -32.14 -8.63 9.85
CA GLN A 236 -33.36 -8.98 10.59
C GLN A 236 -33.93 -7.80 11.41
N GLY A 237 -33.10 -6.81 11.76
CA GLY A 237 -33.55 -5.59 12.44
C GLY A 237 -34.24 -4.56 11.53
N ARG A 238 -33.84 -4.47 10.25
CA ARG A 238 -34.44 -3.52 9.29
C ARG A 238 -35.77 -3.97 8.70
N THR A 239 -35.98 -5.28 8.54
CA THR A 239 -37.28 -5.81 8.05
C THR A 239 -38.37 -5.81 9.12
N ALA A 240 -38.01 -5.85 10.42
CA ALA A 240 -38.97 -5.82 11.51
C ALA A 240 -39.61 -4.44 11.80
N GLN A 241 -39.02 -3.33 11.32
CA GLN A 241 -39.55 -1.97 11.52
C GLN A 241 -40.38 -1.42 10.35
N SER A 242 -40.44 -2.10 9.20
CA SER A 242 -41.26 -1.67 8.05
C SER A 242 -42.66 -2.29 8.02
N GLY A 243 -43.08 -2.99 9.09
CA GLY A 243 -44.38 -3.68 9.19
C GLY A 243 -45.36 -3.09 10.20
N ARG A 244 -45.22 -1.81 10.59
CA ARG A 244 -46.20 -1.11 11.43
C ARG A 244 -46.49 0.31 10.92
N THR A 245 -47.39 0.38 9.96
CA THR A 245 -48.34 1.49 9.75
C THR A 245 -49.65 0.90 9.29
#